data_AF-A0A0C1LEV5-F1
#
_entry.id   AF-A0A0C1LEV5-F1
#
_cell.length_a   1.000
_cell.length_b   1.000
_cell.length_c   1.000
_cell.angle_alpha   90.00
_cell.angle_beta   90.00
_cell.angle_gamma   90.00
#
_symmetry.space_group_name_H-M   'P 1'
#
loop_
_entity.id
_entity.type
_entity.pdbx_description
1 polymer ?
#
loop_
_entity_poly.entity_id
_entity_poly.type
_entity_poly.pdbx_seq_one_letter_code
_entity_poly.pdbx_strand_id
1 'polypeptide(L)'
;MVTYADLQPGNFYLLKGEATSDIEMISVLAMTEKCILLRSFGQVEDDFWKLRTDTIHSVIEEMDYDSAAAILSLYEEEEEEEEEWEDEEE
;
A
#
# COMPACT_ATOMS: atom_id res chain seq x y z
N MET A 1 -21.52 2.48 -7.78
CA MET A 1 -20.46 1.46 -7.86
C MET A 1 -19.17 2.21 -7.77
N VAL A 2 -18.31 1.86 -6.81
CA VAL A 2 -17.04 2.56 -6.61
C VAL A 2 -16.02 2.01 -7.60
N THR A 3 -15.20 2.86 -8.18
CA THR A 3 -14.09 2.45 -9.05
C THR A 3 -12.77 3.03 -8.54
N TYR A 4 -11.66 2.54 -9.08
CA TYR A 4 -10.36 3.11 -8.72
C TYR A 4 -10.17 4.57 -9.16
N ALA A 5 -11.09 5.14 -9.95
CA ALA A 5 -11.10 6.57 -10.27
C ALA A 5 -11.48 7.45 -9.08
N ASP A 6 -12.19 6.88 -8.09
CA ASP A 6 -12.67 7.60 -6.91
C ASP A 6 -11.56 7.83 -5.88
N LEU A 7 -10.48 7.03 -5.94
CA LEU A 7 -9.33 7.14 -5.05
C LEU A 7 -8.50 8.39 -5.35
N GLN A 8 -8.03 9.05 -4.29
CA GLN A 8 -7.19 10.25 -4.35
C GLN A 8 -5.72 9.93 -4.04
N PRO A 9 -4.76 10.54 -4.79
CA PRO A 9 -3.34 10.52 -4.46
C PRO A 9 -3.06 11.07 -3.06
N GLY A 10 -2.06 10.49 -2.37
CA GLY A 10 -1.65 10.92 -1.03
C GLY A 10 -2.45 10.31 0.12
N ASN A 11 -3.53 9.57 -0.18
CA ASN A 11 -4.32 8.85 0.82
C ASN A 11 -4.04 7.34 0.75
N PHE A 12 -4.27 6.67 1.89
CA PHE A 12 -4.19 5.22 2.02
C PHE A 12 -5.60 4.66 2.17
N TYR A 13 -5.81 3.44 1.69
CA TYR A 13 -7.12 2.81 1.73
C TYR A 13 -7.01 1.38 2.20
N LEU A 14 -7.93 0.98 3.08
CA LEU A 14 -8.27 -0.43 3.29
C LEU A 14 -9.43 -0.75 2.36
N LEU A 15 -9.22 -1.68 1.42
CA LEU A 15 -10.24 -2.06 0.47
C LEU A 15 -10.33 -3.56 0.27
N LYS A 16 -11.48 -3.96 -0.26
CA LYS A 16 -11.74 -5.31 -0.74
C LYS A 16 -11.92 -5.22 -2.26
N GLY A 17 -10.94 -5.72 -3.01
CA GLY A 17 -10.97 -5.66 -4.48
C GLY A 17 -12.10 -6.51 -5.06
N GLU A 18 -12.27 -7.72 -4.55
CA GLU A 18 -13.30 -8.67 -4.98
C GLU A 18 -14.13 -9.18 -3.80
N ALA A 19 -15.32 -9.73 -4.04
CA ALA A 19 -16.19 -10.21 -2.97
C ALA A 19 -15.54 -11.29 -2.07
N THR A 20 -14.62 -12.07 -2.63
CA THR A 20 -13.93 -13.19 -1.98
C THR A 20 -12.48 -12.90 -1.61
N SER A 21 -11.92 -11.74 -1.97
CA SER A 21 -10.54 -11.38 -1.62
C SER A 21 -10.43 -11.02 -0.14
N ASP A 22 -9.22 -11.03 0.41
CA ASP A 22 -8.96 -10.42 1.71
C ASP A 22 -9.00 -8.88 1.60
N ILE A 23 -8.96 -8.23 2.76
CA ILE A 23 -8.81 -6.77 2.85
C ILE A 23 -7.34 -6.46 2.66
N GLU A 24 -7.04 -5.55 1.74
CA GLU A 24 -5.70 -5.09 1.44
C GLU A 24 -5.56 -3.59 1.74
N MET A 25 -4.40 -3.23 2.25
CA MET A 25 -4.00 -1.83 2.38
C MET A 25 -3.27 -1.40 1.11
N ILE A 26 -3.72 -0.29 0.52
CA ILE A 26 -3.10 0.27 -0.67
C ILE A 26 -2.86 1.78 -0.57
N SER A 27 -1.91 2.29 -1.35
CA SER A 27 -1.76 3.73 -1.62
C SER A 27 -1.80 4.03 -3.11
N VAL A 28 -2.22 5.24 -3.46
CA VAL A 28 -2.21 5.73 -4.84
C VAL A 28 -0.88 6.43 -5.13
N LEU A 29 -0.05 5.81 -5.98
CA LEU A 29 1.26 6.36 -6.35
C LEU A 29 1.16 7.34 -7.52
N ALA A 30 0.38 7.02 -8.54
CA ALA A 30 0.23 7.84 -9.73
C ALA A 30 -1.10 7.61 -10.44
N MET A 31 -1.57 8.64 -11.17
CA MET A 31 -2.76 8.56 -12.01
C MET A 31 -2.45 9.05 -13.42
N THR A 32 -3.01 8.35 -14.41
CA THR A 32 -3.00 8.75 -15.82
C THR A 32 -4.44 8.98 -16.30
N GLU A 33 -4.61 9.25 -17.60
CA GLU A 33 -5.94 9.38 -18.18
C GLU A 33 -6.79 8.11 -17.99
N LYS A 34 -6.18 6.92 -18.07
CA LYS A 34 -6.90 5.64 -18.12
C LYS A 34 -6.56 4.67 -16.99
N CYS A 35 -5.36 4.78 -16.44
CA CYS A 35 -4.83 3.84 -15.46
C CYS A 35 -4.42 4.55 -14.18
N ILE A 36 -4.37 3.79 -13.10
CA ILE A 36 -3.91 4.20 -11.78
C ILE A 36 -2.85 3.20 -11.31
N LEU A 37 -1.75 3.72 -10.80
CA LEU A 37 -0.67 2.95 -10.19
C LEU A 37 -0.90 2.94 -8.68
N LEU A 38 -0.91 1.74 -8.12
CA LEU A 38 -1.18 1.47 -6.72
C LEU A 38 -0.01 0.68 -6.13
N ARG A 39 0.24 0.88 -4.85
CA ARG A 39 1.10 0.03 -4.04
C ARG A 39 0.26 -0.77 -3.06
N SER A 40 0.42 -2.09 -3.01
CA SER A 40 -0.12 -2.93 -1.95
C SER A 40 0.88 -3.05 -0.82
N PHE A 41 0.39 -3.01 0.42
CA PHE A 41 1.17 -3.25 1.64
C PHE A 41 0.69 -4.52 2.34
N GLY A 42 0.31 -5.53 1.56
CA GLY A 42 -0.07 -6.85 2.06
C GLY A 42 1.14 -7.67 2.52
N GLN A 43 1.09 -9.00 2.34
CA GLN A 43 2.21 -9.89 2.70
C GLN A 43 3.49 -9.60 1.91
N VAL A 44 3.35 -9.05 0.70
CA VAL A 44 4.45 -8.64 -0.16
C VAL A 44 4.09 -7.24 -0.65
N GLU A 45 5.02 -6.30 -0.45
CA GLU A 45 4.88 -4.98 -1.06
C GLU A 45 5.04 -5.10 -2.57
N ASP A 46 4.02 -4.68 -3.32
CA ASP A 46 4.01 -4.76 -4.79
C ASP A 46 3.31 -3.56 -5.43
N ASP A 47 3.87 -3.11 -6.55
CA ASP A 47 3.34 -2.01 -7.35
C ASP A 47 2.61 -2.55 -8.57
N PHE A 48 1.33 -2.21 -8.71
CA PHE A 48 0.48 -2.75 -9.77
C PHE A 48 -0.44 -1.69 -10.39
N TRP A 49 -0.81 -1.93 -11.65
CA TRP A 49 -1.71 -1.07 -12.41
C TRP A 49 -3.14 -1.60 -12.42
N LYS A 50 -4.11 -0.69 -12.30
CA LYS A 50 -5.53 -0.94 -12.57
C LYS A 50 -6.08 0.05 -13.58
N LEU A 51 -7.16 -0.30 -14.28
CA LEU A 51 -7.93 0.70 -15.03
C LEU A 51 -8.71 1.55 -14.03
N ARG A 52 -8.82 2.85 -14.32
CA ARG A 52 -9.63 3.76 -13.49
C ARG A 52 -11.11 3.36 -13.47
N THR A 53 -11.57 2.66 -14.51
CA THR A 53 -12.92 2.12 -14.63
C THR A 53 -13.11 0.77 -13.92
N ASP A 54 -12.04 0.14 -13.45
CA ASP A 54 -12.16 -1.12 -12.71
C ASP A 54 -12.90 -0.88 -11.40
N THR A 55 -13.80 -1.79 -11.08
CA THR A 55 -14.70 -1.63 -9.94
C THR A 55 -14.07 -2.17 -8.68
N ILE A 56 -14.26 -1.46 -7.57
CA ILE A 56 -13.87 -1.90 -6.24
C ILE A 56 -15.11 -2.48 -5.56
N HIS A 57 -14.99 -3.68 -4.98
CA HIS A 57 -16.12 -4.29 -4.28
C HIS A 57 -16.53 -3.48 -3.04
N SER A 58 -15.57 -3.10 -2.20
CA SER A 58 -15.82 -2.20 -1.07
C SER A 58 -14.56 -1.42 -0.70
N VAL A 59 -14.67 -0.10 -0.54
CA VAL A 59 -13.70 0.70 0.21
C VAL A 59 -14.18 0.68 1.65
N ILE A 60 -13.33 0.23 2.57
CA ILE A 60 -13.70 0.03 3.98
C ILE A 60 -13.30 1.26 4.78
N GLU A 61 -12.09 1.76 4.54
CA GLU A 61 -11.54 2.89 5.26
C GLU A 61 -10.59 3.69 4.38
N GLU A 62 -10.60 5.01 4.57
CA GLU A 62 -9.65 5.96 4.02
C GLU A 62 -8.84 6.50 5.18
N MET A 63 -7.51 6.46 5.05
CA MET A 63 -6.57 6.76 6.12
C MET A 63 -5.59 7.84 5.69
N ASP A 64 -5.20 8.67 6.65
CA ASP A 64 -4.09 9.58 6.49
C ASP A 64 -2.74 8.85 6.62
N TYR A 65 -1.67 9.57 6.31
CA TYR A 65 -0.31 9.04 6.39
C TYR A 65 0.05 8.58 7.80
N ASP A 66 -0.33 9.33 8.85
CA ASP A 66 0.02 8.99 10.23
C ASP A 66 -0.60 7.67 10.67
N SER A 67 -1.88 7.43 10.33
CA SER A 67 -2.57 6.16 10.62
C SER A 67 -1.98 5.00 9.82
N ALA A 68 -1.66 5.22 8.53
CA ALA A 68 -1.05 4.19 7.69
C ALA A 68 0.36 3.83 8.18
N ALA A 69 1.18 4.82 8.55
CA ALA A 69 2.52 4.62 9.07
C ALA A 69 2.52 3.80 10.37
N ALA A 70 1.56 4.07 11.27
CA ALA A 70 1.41 3.29 12.51
C ALA A 70 1.07 1.81 12.26
N ILE A 71 0.38 1.50 11.16
CA ILE A 71 0.09 0.11 10.76
C ILE A 71 1.34 -0.52 10.13
N LEU A 72 2.01 0.20 9.23
CA LEU A 72 3.22 -0.27 8.56
C LEU A 72 4.36 -0.57 9.54
N SER A 73 4.51 0.26 10.59
CA SER A 73 5.52 0.05 11.64
C SER A 73 5.31 -1.24 12.43
N LEU A 74 4.17 -1.92 12.31
CA LEU A 74 3.95 -3.25 12.92
C LEU A 74 4.65 -4.37 12.13
N TYR A 75 4.98 -4.12 10.87
CA TYR A 75 5.62 -5.07 9.95
C TYR A 75 7.09 -4.76 9.69
N GLU A 76 7.52 -3.54 10.00
CA GLU A 76 8.94 -3.19 10.18
C GLU A 76 9.44 -3.86 11.48
N GLU A 77 9.63 -5.18 11.44
CA GLU A 77 10.47 -5.86 12.44
C GLU A 77 11.86 -5.24 12.37
N GLU A 78 12.31 -4.70 13.51
CA GLU A 78 13.65 -4.20 13.83
C GLU A 78 14.69 -4.63 12.77
N GLU A 79 15.02 -3.72 11.83
CA GLU A 79 16.30 -3.81 11.13
C GLU A 79 17.37 -3.74 12.23
N GLU A 80 17.77 -4.90 12.75
CA GLU A 80 18.96 -5.06 13.59
C GLU A 80 20.08 -4.33 12.85
N GLU A 81 20.57 -3.24 13.48
CA GLU A 81 21.73 -2.47 13.04
C GLU A 81 22.77 -3.45 12.50
N GLU A 82 23.11 -3.34 11.21
CA GLU A 82 24.25 -4.08 10.65
C GLU A 82 25.46 -3.77 11.53
N GLU A 83 25.85 -4.72 12.40
CA GLU A 83 27.07 -4.59 13.19
C GLU A 83 28.23 -4.41 12.20
N GLU A 84 28.72 -3.18 12.13
CA GLU A 84 29.90 -2.76 11.40
C GLU A 84 31.08 -3.54 12.00
N TRP A 85 31.44 -4.67 11.38
CA TRP A 85 32.61 -5.45 11.77
C TRP A 85 33.84 -4.57 11.53
N GLU A 86 34.30 -3.87 12.56
CA GLU A 86 35.63 -3.24 12.59
C GLU A 86 36.66 -4.36 12.41
N ASP A 87 37.29 -4.42 11.23
CA ASP A 87 38.49 -5.20 10.98
C ASP A 87 39.59 -4.75 11.97
N GLU A 88 39.75 -5.47 13.09
CA GLU A 88 40.96 -5.38 13.90
C GLU A 88 42.13 -6.03 13.12
N GLU A 89 42.89 -5.19 12.43
CA GLU A 89 44.24 -5.53 11.94
C GLU A 89 45.17 -5.85 13.14
N GLU A 90 45.59 -7.12 13.26
CA GLU A 90 46.87 -7.52 13.89
C GLU A 90 47.73 -8.40 12.97
#